data_AF-A0A098G4P2-F1
#
_entry.id   AF-A0A098G4P2-F1
#
_cell.length_a   1.000
_cell.length_b   1.000
_cell.length_c   1.000
_cell.angle_alpha   90.00
_cell.angle_beta   90.00
_cell.angle_gamma   90.00
#
_symmetry.space_group_name_H-M   'P 1'
#
loop_
_entity.id
_entity.type
_entity.pdbx_description
1 polymer ?
#
loop_
_entity_poly.entity_id
_entity_poly.type
_entity_poly.pdbx_seq_one_letter_code
_entity_poly.pdbx_strand_id
1 'polypeptide(L)'
;MKLNMRRSLSDLICDDLAELAHYGSDVIASEEALRCMVALYQNQGRLHNVHIVHKNELQSFLKSTLDVDTLKNSQGHYQFLIEVGSRSKAHQRSPETIHYCTVDLYFEPGKKPLAFIADQYRGYSGYYSEFIKIADELGIHFVIPGGDVFQADSVHCPVFSIHHLLLTASDTAISGLLDNIAGDTTDKTHTLFSWNELPPQYIYPSQSVSMLLKYVDYVKNKEALPEKQASLILENSRFATFLPANLYPDFKVENKIRNKSVKTLAAQMSGEVVFALENTSDFDENTLIDICYQDKYPVVHSLLTKALTISKKFPLYKNGLFQAHPLFELAFSFASPMEICFENMNFKDVFSNKAVLELMQKGLVDPRNLFNAMVSVPKEITVNKAVCNIVKSNLPGIEIIASCLDAHPEANLQNINALFMSRHCGIFFNNPILSKLFVNGLLRIEHVDKILAYQIDQKKFAAFTSDAERLEYLDTKFSLGLNLNVELGGSESVFSVPTIDIDNTEEVIPVRKPTVNIGLLVESMSKSIFTAENKTSEDIVPTPQQEIPIN
;
A
#
# COMPACT_ATOMS: atom_id res chain seq x y z
N MET A 1 -11.70 7.38 23.35
CA MET A 1 -11.48 6.63 22.09
C MET A 1 -10.62 7.52 21.19
N LYS A 2 -9.32 7.20 20.99
CA LYS A 2 -8.47 7.98 20.07
C LYS A 2 -9.01 7.72 18.66
N LEU A 3 -9.79 8.65 18.12
CA LEU A 3 -10.12 8.66 16.69
C LEU A 3 -8.80 8.85 15.93
N ASN A 4 -8.27 7.76 15.38
CA ASN A 4 -7.10 7.77 14.50
C ASN A 4 -7.29 8.85 13.43
N MET A 5 -6.24 9.61 13.17
CA MET A 5 -6.19 10.57 12.07
C MET A 5 -6.44 9.80 10.76
N ARG A 6 -7.35 10.29 9.91
CA ARG A 6 -7.61 9.65 8.61
C ARG A 6 -6.55 10.11 7.61
N ARG A 7 -5.79 9.15 7.10
CA ARG A 7 -4.64 9.40 6.22
C ARG A 7 -5.03 9.39 4.75
N SER A 8 -4.43 10.29 3.99
CA SER A 8 -4.47 10.29 2.52
C SER A 8 -3.61 9.17 1.94
N LEU A 9 -3.68 8.92 0.63
CA LEU A 9 -2.83 7.90 0.01
C LEU A 9 -1.36 8.30 0.07
N SER A 10 -1.05 9.60 -0.10
CA SER A 10 0.31 10.11 0.09
C SER A 10 0.83 9.89 1.51
N ASP A 11 0.04 10.18 2.55
CA ASP A 11 0.43 9.92 3.95
C ASP A 11 0.71 8.43 4.19
N LEU A 12 -0.13 7.54 3.65
CA LEU A 12 0.03 6.08 3.80
C LEU A 12 1.31 5.57 3.13
N ILE A 13 1.63 6.07 1.93
CA ILE A 13 2.86 5.75 1.22
C ILE A 13 4.08 6.27 2.00
N CYS A 14 4.01 7.50 2.52
CA CYS A 14 5.08 8.08 3.33
C CYS A 14 5.36 7.25 4.60
N ASP A 15 4.31 6.86 5.33
CA ASP A 15 4.44 6.01 6.52
C ASP A 15 5.06 4.64 6.18
N ASP A 16 4.64 4.01 5.09
CA ASP A 16 5.14 2.71 4.64
C ASP A 16 6.63 2.78 4.22
N LEU A 17 7.02 3.85 3.52
CA LEU A 17 8.41 4.09 3.13
C LEU A 17 9.30 4.45 4.33
N ALA A 18 8.77 5.16 5.32
CA ALA A 18 9.49 5.43 6.56
C ALA A 18 9.76 4.12 7.35
N GLU A 19 8.81 3.19 7.33
CA GLU A 19 8.99 1.85 7.93
C GLU A 19 10.01 1.02 7.14
N LEU A 20 10.02 1.07 5.80
CA LEU A 20 11.03 0.42 4.96
C LEU A 20 12.44 0.98 5.23
N ALA A 21 12.58 2.30 5.39
CA ALA A 21 13.84 2.97 5.68
C ALA A 21 14.35 2.68 7.11
N HIS A 22 13.49 2.19 8.01
CA HIS A 22 13.86 1.93 9.39
C HIS A 22 14.79 0.72 9.52
N TYR A 23 15.89 0.91 10.27
CA TYR A 23 16.95 -0.09 10.39
C TYR A 23 16.51 -1.45 10.96
N GLY A 24 15.43 -1.46 11.76
CA GLY A 24 14.85 -2.65 12.37
C GLY A 24 13.74 -3.33 11.56
N SER A 25 13.41 -2.81 10.37
CA SER A 25 12.23 -3.23 9.60
C SER A 25 12.17 -4.75 9.39
N ASP A 26 10.99 -5.31 9.65
CA ASP A 26 10.61 -6.69 9.42
C ASP A 26 9.43 -6.80 8.44
N VAL A 27 9.13 -5.71 7.72
CA VAL A 27 7.99 -5.60 6.83
C VAL A 27 8.44 -5.23 5.42
N ILE A 28 7.88 -5.91 4.41
CA ILE A 28 8.08 -5.53 3.01
C ILE A 28 7.16 -4.36 2.67
N ALA A 29 7.67 -3.41 1.87
CA ALA A 29 6.88 -2.29 1.39
C ALA A 29 5.55 -2.72 0.72
N SER A 30 4.52 -1.90 0.91
CA SER A 30 3.25 -2.00 0.21
C SER A 30 3.45 -1.96 -1.31
N GLU A 31 2.48 -2.52 -2.05
CA GLU A 31 2.52 -2.46 -3.51
C GLU A 31 2.39 -1.01 -4.00
N GLU A 32 1.58 -0.23 -3.30
CA GLU A 32 1.35 1.19 -3.53
C GLU A 32 2.64 2.01 -3.46
N ALA A 33 3.45 1.80 -2.41
CA ALA A 33 4.74 2.47 -2.27
C ALA A 33 5.72 2.08 -3.40
N LEU A 34 5.75 0.80 -3.79
CA LEU A 34 6.58 0.34 -4.89
C LEU A 34 6.14 0.91 -6.24
N ARG A 35 4.83 0.94 -6.51
CA ARG A 35 4.26 1.57 -7.72
C ARG A 35 4.59 3.05 -7.78
N CYS A 36 4.43 3.77 -6.67
CA CYS A 36 4.79 5.18 -6.57
C CYS A 36 6.28 5.41 -6.84
N MET A 37 7.15 4.56 -6.26
CA MET A 37 8.60 4.65 -6.44
C MET A 37 9.01 4.39 -7.90
N VAL A 38 8.45 3.36 -8.54
CA VAL A 38 8.71 3.06 -9.95
C VAL A 38 8.21 4.17 -10.86
N ALA A 39 7.00 4.69 -10.62
CA ALA A 39 6.42 5.80 -11.38
C ALA A 39 7.28 7.07 -11.28
N LEU A 40 7.82 7.37 -10.10
CA LEU A 40 8.76 8.49 -9.93
C LEU A 40 9.99 8.35 -10.82
N TYR A 41 10.67 7.22 -10.77
CA TYR A 41 11.88 7.02 -11.55
C TYR A 41 11.61 6.94 -13.05
N GLN A 42 10.47 6.39 -13.45
CA GLN A 42 10.03 6.40 -14.85
C GLN A 42 9.77 7.84 -15.34
N ASN A 43 9.05 8.66 -14.57
CA ASN A 43 8.78 10.06 -14.91
C ASN A 43 10.06 10.91 -14.98
N GLN A 44 11.09 10.53 -14.22
CA GLN A 44 12.43 11.14 -14.29
C GLN A 44 13.28 10.62 -15.47
N GLY A 45 12.78 9.68 -16.27
CA GLY A 45 13.52 9.05 -17.36
C GLY A 45 14.67 8.15 -16.90
N ARG A 46 14.64 7.69 -15.64
CA ARG A 46 15.66 6.83 -15.03
C ARG A 46 15.34 5.34 -15.12
N LEU A 47 14.11 4.99 -15.49
CA LEU A 47 13.67 3.63 -15.83
C LEU A 47 13.06 3.63 -17.23
N HIS A 48 13.27 2.54 -17.98
CA HIS A 48 12.85 2.40 -19.37
C HIS A 48 11.77 1.32 -19.49
N ASN A 49 10.59 1.67 -20.03
CA ASN A 49 9.48 0.75 -20.28
C ASN A 49 9.26 -0.26 -19.13
N VAL A 50 9.21 0.27 -17.90
CA VAL A 50 9.16 -0.56 -16.69
C VAL A 50 7.74 -1.03 -16.41
N HIS A 51 7.60 -2.31 -16.07
CA HIS A 51 6.34 -2.94 -15.72
C HIS A 51 6.45 -3.69 -14.40
N ILE A 52 5.43 -3.58 -13.55
CA ILE A 52 5.30 -4.37 -12.32
C ILE A 52 4.29 -5.48 -12.60
N VAL A 53 4.75 -6.73 -12.61
CA VAL A 53 3.92 -7.89 -12.93
C VAL A 53 4.13 -9.01 -11.91
N HIS A 54 3.12 -9.86 -11.72
CA HIS A 54 3.31 -11.09 -10.96
C HIS A 54 3.99 -12.16 -11.84
N LYS A 55 4.75 -13.08 -11.24
CA LYS A 55 5.50 -14.12 -11.99
C LYS A 55 4.62 -14.93 -12.96
N ASN A 56 3.36 -15.18 -12.58
CA ASN A 56 2.42 -15.94 -13.39
C ASN A 56 1.85 -15.14 -14.59
N GLU A 57 2.03 -13.82 -14.60
CA GLU A 57 1.52 -12.91 -15.63
C GLU A 57 2.59 -12.59 -16.68
N LEU A 58 3.87 -12.75 -16.34
CA LEU A 58 5.01 -12.40 -17.20
C LEU A 58 4.92 -13.03 -18.60
N GLN A 59 4.61 -14.33 -18.69
CA GLN A 59 4.52 -15.02 -19.98
C GLN A 59 3.41 -14.44 -20.87
N SER A 60 2.23 -14.24 -20.28
CA SER A 60 1.07 -13.68 -20.97
C SER A 60 1.34 -12.25 -21.42
N PHE A 61 1.98 -11.45 -20.56
CA PHE A 61 2.38 -10.08 -20.86
C PHE A 61 3.35 -10.02 -22.04
N LEU A 62 4.40 -10.84 -22.04
CA LEU A 62 5.37 -10.89 -23.12
C LEU A 62 4.67 -11.30 -24.43
N LYS A 63 3.82 -12.33 -24.42
CA LYS A 63 3.08 -12.77 -25.61
C LYS A 63 2.09 -11.74 -26.15
N SER A 64 1.44 -10.94 -25.29
CA SER A 64 0.45 -9.94 -25.72
C SER A 64 1.07 -8.63 -26.19
N THR A 65 2.21 -8.25 -25.62
CA THR A 65 2.82 -6.92 -25.81
C THR A 65 4.00 -6.96 -26.76
N LEU A 66 4.75 -8.07 -26.77
CA LEU A 66 5.95 -8.28 -27.55
C LEU A 66 5.81 -9.57 -28.36
N ASP A 67 5.21 -9.47 -29.55
CA ASP A 67 5.16 -10.62 -30.44
C ASP A 67 6.57 -11.05 -30.89
N VAL A 68 6.67 -12.29 -31.39
CA VAL A 68 7.95 -12.89 -31.80
C VAL A 68 8.63 -12.06 -32.89
N ASP A 69 7.85 -11.38 -33.73
CA ASP A 69 8.38 -10.55 -34.81
C ASP A 69 8.98 -9.25 -34.28
N THR A 70 8.36 -8.62 -33.27
CA THR A 70 8.89 -7.43 -32.59
C THR A 70 10.21 -7.74 -31.91
N LEU A 71 10.28 -8.86 -31.18
CA LEU A 71 11.50 -9.30 -30.49
C LEU A 71 12.66 -9.58 -31.46
N LYS A 72 12.39 -9.99 -32.70
CA LYS A 72 13.42 -10.32 -33.69
C LYS A 72 13.86 -9.16 -34.56
N ASN A 73 12.96 -8.21 -34.84
CA ASN A 73 13.14 -7.21 -35.88
C ASN A 73 13.25 -5.77 -35.37
N SER A 74 13.06 -5.55 -34.07
CA SER A 74 13.16 -4.21 -33.46
C SER A 74 14.31 -4.12 -32.48
N GLN A 75 14.70 -2.90 -32.12
CA GLN A 75 15.54 -2.63 -30.97
C GLN A 75 14.66 -2.22 -29.78
N GLY A 76 14.92 -2.75 -28.60
CA GLY A 76 14.17 -2.39 -27.42
C GLY A 76 14.80 -2.82 -26.10
N HIS A 77 14.35 -2.15 -25.05
CA HIS A 77 14.71 -2.40 -23.66
C HIS A 77 13.44 -2.33 -22.81
N TYR A 78 13.11 -3.45 -22.17
CA TYR A 78 11.96 -3.57 -21.27
C TYR A 78 12.41 -4.00 -19.90
N GLN A 79 11.89 -3.34 -18.88
CA GLN A 79 12.24 -3.62 -17.49
C GLN A 79 11.04 -4.18 -16.75
N PHE A 80 11.26 -5.19 -15.93
CA PHE A 80 10.21 -5.83 -15.17
C PHE A 80 10.62 -5.96 -13.72
N LEU A 81 9.79 -5.42 -12.83
CA LEU A 81 9.81 -5.75 -11.41
C LEU A 81 8.82 -6.90 -11.20
N ILE A 82 9.34 -8.10 -10.95
CA ILE A 82 8.52 -9.31 -10.80
C ILE A 82 8.21 -9.55 -9.33
N GLU A 83 6.92 -9.56 -9.00
CA GLU A 83 6.46 -10.09 -7.72
C GLU A 83 6.40 -11.63 -7.78
N VAL A 84 7.03 -12.26 -6.80
CA VAL A 84 7.10 -13.70 -6.62
C VAL A 84 6.46 -14.06 -5.29
N GLY A 85 5.55 -15.03 -5.34
CA GLY A 85 4.74 -15.37 -4.19
C GLY A 85 3.46 -14.56 -4.22
N SER A 86 2.64 -14.66 -3.18
CA SER A 86 1.37 -13.97 -3.16
C SER A 86 1.35 -13.03 -1.99
N ARG A 87 1.06 -11.74 -2.24
CA ARG A 87 0.37 -10.92 -1.25
C ARG A 87 -0.92 -11.66 -0.92
N SER A 88 -0.92 -12.47 0.14
CA SER A 88 -2.14 -13.15 0.53
C SER A 88 -3.18 -12.07 0.80
N LYS A 89 -4.44 -12.33 0.45
CA LYS A 89 -5.55 -11.39 0.65
C LYS A 89 -5.61 -10.83 2.08
N ALA A 90 -5.12 -11.58 3.07
CA ALA A 90 -5.07 -11.14 4.46
C ALA A 90 -3.70 -10.56 4.93
N HIS A 91 -2.62 -10.74 4.16
CA HIS A 91 -1.25 -10.39 4.58
C HIS A 91 -0.48 -9.70 3.45
N GLN A 92 -0.87 -8.47 3.12
CA GLN A 92 -0.30 -7.69 2.02
C GLN A 92 1.19 -7.36 2.21
N ARG A 93 1.74 -7.41 3.42
CA ARG A 93 3.11 -6.97 3.73
C ARG A 93 4.00 -8.06 4.37
N SER A 94 3.55 -9.32 4.36
CA SER A 94 4.28 -10.41 5.03
C SER A 94 5.56 -10.82 4.26
N PRO A 95 6.75 -10.77 4.90
CA PRO A 95 8.00 -11.14 4.26
C PRO A 95 8.11 -12.64 3.94
N GLU A 96 7.29 -13.48 4.56
CA GLU A 96 7.30 -14.93 4.31
C GLU A 96 6.68 -15.31 2.96
N THR A 97 5.82 -14.44 2.41
CA THR A 97 4.99 -14.76 1.25
C THR A 97 5.27 -13.90 0.02
N ILE A 98 6.06 -12.85 0.16
CA ILE A 98 6.33 -11.85 -0.89
C ILE A 98 7.83 -11.78 -1.14
N HIS A 99 8.21 -11.82 -2.42
CA HIS A 99 9.57 -11.64 -2.86
C HIS A 99 9.59 -10.85 -4.18
N TYR A 100 10.64 -10.10 -4.43
CA TYR A 100 10.82 -9.37 -5.68
C TYR A 100 12.14 -9.74 -6.34
N CYS A 101 12.09 -9.89 -7.65
CA CYS A 101 13.24 -9.98 -8.53
C CYS A 101 13.01 -9.14 -9.78
N THR A 102 14.02 -9.05 -10.64
CA THR A 102 13.90 -8.29 -11.88
C THR A 102 14.14 -9.14 -13.10
N VAL A 103 13.49 -8.76 -14.19
CA VAL A 103 13.83 -9.19 -15.54
C VAL A 103 14.09 -7.95 -16.36
N ASP A 104 15.25 -7.88 -16.98
CA ASP A 104 15.65 -6.75 -17.79
C ASP A 104 15.97 -7.27 -19.21
N LEU A 105 15.07 -6.99 -20.15
CA LEU A 105 15.00 -7.61 -21.47
C LEU A 105 15.55 -6.66 -22.54
N TYR A 106 16.59 -7.10 -23.23
CA TYR A 106 17.23 -6.45 -24.36
C TYR A 106 16.94 -7.22 -25.63
N PHE A 107 16.63 -6.52 -26.71
CA PHE A 107 16.56 -7.12 -28.04
C PHE A 107 17.01 -6.13 -29.10
N GLU A 108 17.66 -6.66 -30.13
CA GLU A 108 18.23 -5.92 -31.25
C GLU A 108 18.00 -6.72 -32.54
N PRO A 109 17.81 -6.06 -33.70
CA PRO A 109 17.58 -6.74 -34.95
C PRO A 109 18.70 -7.74 -35.29
N GLY A 110 18.32 -8.99 -35.58
CA GLY A 110 19.26 -10.04 -35.97
C GLY A 110 20.05 -10.67 -34.82
N LYS A 111 19.85 -10.25 -33.57
CA LYS A 111 20.37 -10.94 -32.38
C LYS A 111 19.27 -11.71 -31.68
N LYS A 112 19.67 -12.75 -30.92
CA LYS A 112 18.75 -13.44 -30.00
C LYS A 112 18.43 -12.48 -28.84
N PRO A 113 17.15 -12.29 -28.46
CA PRO A 113 16.80 -11.49 -27.29
C PRO A 113 17.49 -12.01 -26.03
N LEU A 114 17.94 -11.10 -25.18
CA LEU A 114 18.68 -11.42 -23.96
C LEU A 114 17.95 -10.83 -22.75
N ALA A 115 17.77 -11.62 -21.69
CA ALA A 115 17.16 -11.15 -20.45
C ALA A 115 18.14 -11.30 -19.28
N PHE A 116 18.43 -10.20 -18.60
CA PHE A 116 19.17 -10.18 -17.35
C PHE A 116 18.20 -10.37 -16.19
N ILE A 117 18.32 -11.50 -15.49
CA ILE A 117 17.48 -11.81 -14.34
C ILE A 117 18.28 -11.52 -13.08
N ALA A 118 17.77 -10.73 -12.16
CA ALA A 118 18.45 -10.50 -10.88
C ALA A 118 17.55 -10.84 -9.69
N ASP A 119 17.99 -11.82 -8.90
CA ASP A 119 17.45 -12.14 -7.58
C ASP A 119 18.60 -12.13 -6.57
N GLN A 120 18.67 -11.08 -5.78
CA GLN A 120 19.71 -10.90 -4.77
C GLN A 120 19.52 -11.82 -3.55
N TYR A 121 18.36 -12.47 -3.39
CA TYR A 121 18.04 -13.27 -2.20
C TYR A 121 18.19 -14.78 -2.46
N ARG A 122 17.56 -15.33 -3.51
CA ARG A 122 17.44 -16.79 -3.70
C ARG A 122 18.55 -17.42 -4.55
N GLY A 123 19.44 -16.63 -5.14
CA GLY A 123 20.53 -17.13 -5.99
C GLY A 123 19.98 -17.92 -7.19
N TYR A 124 20.33 -19.21 -7.32
CA TYR A 124 19.86 -20.09 -8.41
C TYR A 124 18.63 -20.95 -8.07
N SER A 125 18.00 -20.75 -6.91
CA SER A 125 16.96 -21.65 -6.40
C SER A 125 15.54 -21.09 -6.57
N GLY A 126 14.55 -21.99 -6.60
CA GLY A 126 13.13 -21.62 -6.57
C GLY A 126 12.45 -21.59 -7.94
N TYR A 127 11.89 -20.44 -8.30
CA TYR A 127 10.96 -20.26 -9.43
C TYR A 127 11.65 -20.11 -10.80
N TYR A 128 12.98 -20.17 -10.86
CA TYR A 128 13.75 -20.03 -12.10
C TYR A 128 13.41 -21.06 -13.18
N SER A 129 12.97 -22.27 -12.79
CA SER A 129 12.52 -23.25 -13.76
C SER A 129 11.29 -22.80 -14.55
N GLU A 130 10.45 -21.92 -13.99
CA GLU A 130 9.31 -21.31 -14.68
C GLU A 130 9.80 -20.26 -15.69
N PHE A 131 10.76 -19.43 -15.26
CA PHE A 131 11.41 -18.43 -16.09
C PHE A 131 12.17 -19.03 -17.28
N ILE A 132 12.91 -20.12 -17.05
CA ILE A 132 13.60 -20.85 -18.12
C ILE A 132 12.59 -21.40 -19.15
N LYS A 133 11.45 -21.94 -18.71
CA LYS A 133 10.40 -22.38 -19.65
C LYS A 133 9.85 -21.24 -20.50
N ILE A 134 9.65 -20.06 -19.90
CA ILE A 134 9.23 -18.85 -20.64
C ILE A 134 10.30 -18.47 -21.67
N ALA A 135 11.57 -18.51 -21.28
CA ALA A 135 12.71 -18.23 -22.14
C ALA A 135 12.76 -19.18 -23.34
N ASP A 136 12.63 -20.49 -23.10
CA ASP A 136 12.60 -21.54 -24.13
C ASP A 136 11.49 -21.29 -25.15
N GLU A 137 10.27 -21.02 -24.68
CA GLU A 137 9.11 -20.81 -25.55
C GLU A 137 9.21 -19.53 -26.40
N LEU A 138 9.78 -18.47 -25.84
CA LEU A 138 9.89 -17.17 -26.51
C LEU A 138 11.20 -16.99 -27.27
N GLY A 139 12.12 -17.96 -27.18
CA GLY A 139 13.44 -17.88 -27.80
C GLY A 139 14.36 -16.82 -27.18
N ILE A 140 14.17 -16.50 -25.90
CA ILE A 140 14.96 -15.52 -25.15
C ILE A 140 16.11 -16.24 -24.44
N HIS A 141 17.30 -15.64 -24.36
CA HIS A 141 18.43 -16.15 -23.59
C HIS A 141 18.51 -15.49 -22.22
N PHE A 142 18.42 -16.26 -21.14
CA PHE A 142 18.42 -15.72 -19.78
C PHE A 142 19.84 -15.74 -19.19
N VAL A 143 20.32 -14.61 -18.70
CA VAL A 143 21.61 -14.49 -18.02
C VAL A 143 21.35 -14.21 -16.55
N ILE A 144 21.80 -15.12 -15.67
CA ILE A 144 21.38 -15.15 -14.27
C ILE A 144 22.62 -15.16 -13.36
N PRO A 145 22.88 -14.10 -12.60
CA PRO A 145 23.95 -14.04 -11.63
C PRO A 145 23.56 -14.79 -10.36
N GLY A 146 24.52 -15.43 -9.70
CA GLY A 146 24.26 -16.08 -8.42
C GLY A 146 25.49 -16.72 -7.79
N GLY A 147 25.24 -17.77 -6.99
CA GLY A 147 26.28 -18.59 -6.34
C GLY A 147 26.77 -18.09 -4.98
N ASP A 148 26.54 -16.81 -4.66
CA ASP A 148 26.90 -16.20 -3.37
C ASP A 148 25.68 -15.53 -2.71
N VAL A 149 25.68 -15.49 -1.37
CA VAL A 149 24.66 -14.74 -0.60
C VAL A 149 24.88 -13.25 -0.84
N PHE A 150 23.89 -12.58 -1.43
CA PHE A 150 23.94 -11.13 -1.72
C PHE A 150 23.06 -10.35 -0.73
N GLN A 151 21.76 -10.62 -0.75
CA GLN A 151 20.80 -10.18 0.24
C GLN A 151 20.72 -11.23 1.36
N ALA A 152 20.68 -10.76 2.60
CA ALA A 152 20.71 -11.60 3.79
C ALA A 152 19.55 -11.30 4.76
N ASP A 153 18.64 -10.38 4.42
CA ASP A 153 17.34 -10.23 5.08
C ASP A 153 16.18 -10.53 4.12
N SER A 154 14.96 -10.57 4.63
CA SER A 154 13.76 -10.92 3.86
C SER A 154 12.95 -9.71 3.38
N VAL A 155 13.38 -8.47 3.63
CA VAL A 155 12.51 -7.29 3.47
C VAL A 155 12.96 -6.34 2.36
N HIS A 156 14.25 -6.29 2.04
CA HIS A 156 14.78 -5.31 1.08
C HIS A 156 14.84 -5.80 -0.37
N CYS A 157 14.22 -6.94 -0.71
CA CYS A 157 14.19 -7.41 -2.10
C CYS A 157 13.58 -6.40 -3.10
N PRO A 158 12.59 -5.54 -2.76
CA PRO A 158 12.13 -4.52 -3.70
C PRO A 158 13.17 -3.41 -3.92
N VAL A 159 13.91 -3.03 -2.87
CA VAL A 159 14.95 -1.98 -2.95
C VAL A 159 16.09 -2.44 -3.85
N PHE A 160 16.56 -3.69 -3.66
CA PHE A 160 17.56 -4.29 -4.53
C PHE A 160 17.09 -4.37 -5.98
N SER A 161 15.84 -4.81 -6.18
CA SER A 161 15.26 -4.95 -7.51
C SER A 161 15.15 -3.60 -8.24
N ILE A 162 14.56 -2.59 -7.61
CA ILE A 162 14.43 -1.26 -8.24
C ILE A 162 15.81 -0.63 -8.48
N HIS A 163 16.75 -0.77 -7.55
CA HIS A 163 18.11 -0.29 -7.77
C HIS A 163 18.83 -1.00 -8.91
N HIS A 164 18.62 -2.31 -9.06
CA HIS A 164 19.15 -3.06 -10.18
C HIS A 164 18.63 -2.51 -11.51
N LEU A 165 17.32 -2.26 -11.63
CA LEU A 165 16.71 -1.67 -12.82
C LEU A 165 17.24 -0.25 -13.10
N LEU A 166 17.46 0.56 -12.07
CA LEU A 166 18.07 1.88 -12.22
C LEU A 166 19.51 1.80 -12.76
N LEU A 167 20.28 0.81 -12.29
CA LEU A 167 21.65 0.60 -12.77
C LEU A 167 21.65 0.19 -14.24
N THR A 168 20.89 -0.85 -14.60
CA THR A 168 20.81 -1.34 -15.98
C THR A 168 20.24 -0.31 -16.96
N ALA A 169 19.31 0.55 -16.52
CA ALA A 169 18.81 1.65 -17.33
C ALA A 169 19.87 2.72 -17.65
N SER A 170 20.89 2.87 -16.80
CA SER A 170 21.95 3.86 -16.96
C SER A 170 23.27 3.28 -17.52
N ASP A 171 23.49 1.97 -17.37
CA ASP A 171 24.71 1.29 -17.81
C ASP A 171 24.60 0.85 -19.27
N THR A 172 25.04 1.70 -20.19
CA THR A 172 25.00 1.40 -21.63
C THR A 172 25.93 0.25 -22.06
N ALA A 173 26.83 -0.21 -21.19
CA ALA A 173 27.76 -1.29 -21.50
C ALA A 173 27.26 -2.67 -21.03
N ILE A 174 26.19 -2.72 -20.23
CA ILE A 174 25.72 -3.96 -19.60
C ILE A 174 25.28 -4.99 -20.65
N SER A 175 24.57 -4.59 -21.70
CA SER A 175 24.10 -5.52 -22.75
C SER A 175 25.27 -6.23 -23.43
N GLY A 176 26.34 -5.52 -23.78
CA GLY A 176 27.55 -6.10 -24.37
C GLY A 176 28.30 -7.02 -23.41
N LEU A 177 28.33 -6.71 -22.11
CA LEU A 177 28.89 -7.61 -21.10
C LEU A 177 28.06 -8.91 -21.01
N LEU A 178 26.74 -8.80 -21.00
CA LEU A 178 25.85 -9.95 -20.92
C LEU A 178 25.91 -10.82 -22.18
N ASP A 179 26.02 -10.21 -23.38
CA ASP A 179 26.27 -10.92 -24.64
C ASP A 179 27.56 -11.75 -24.54
N ASN A 180 28.64 -11.16 -24.00
CA ASN A 180 29.92 -11.86 -23.82
C ASN A 180 29.82 -13.02 -22.81
N ILE A 181 29.06 -12.84 -21.72
CA ILE A 181 28.82 -13.88 -20.71
C ILE A 181 27.97 -15.01 -21.30
N ALA A 182 26.92 -14.66 -22.06
CA ALA A 182 26.08 -15.63 -22.75
C ALA A 182 26.90 -16.47 -23.76
N GLY A 183 27.83 -15.82 -24.47
CA GLY A 183 28.67 -16.42 -25.50
C GLY A 183 27.86 -16.89 -26.73
N ASP A 184 28.53 -17.56 -27.67
CA ASP A 184 27.93 -18.04 -28.94
C ASP A 184 27.01 -19.27 -28.76
N THR A 185 26.45 -19.51 -27.58
CA THR A 185 25.64 -20.72 -27.34
C THR A 185 24.22 -20.58 -27.90
N THR A 186 24.05 -20.94 -29.18
CA THR A 186 22.73 -21.01 -29.84
C THR A 186 21.74 -21.93 -29.14
N ASP A 187 22.24 -23.00 -28.52
CA ASP A 187 21.43 -24.13 -28.04
C ASP A 187 21.05 -24.02 -26.55
N LYS A 188 21.67 -23.09 -25.81
CA LYS A 188 21.31 -22.83 -24.41
C LYS A 188 20.26 -21.74 -24.35
N THR A 189 19.39 -21.87 -23.35
CA THR A 189 18.35 -20.88 -23.07
C THR A 189 18.64 -20.08 -21.82
N HIS A 190 19.66 -20.49 -21.06
CA HIS A 190 20.19 -19.70 -19.95
C HIS A 190 21.68 -19.91 -19.72
N THR A 191 22.31 -18.90 -19.12
CA THR A 191 23.67 -18.91 -18.58
C THR A 191 23.64 -18.50 -17.12
N LEU A 192 24.21 -19.34 -16.25
CA LEU A 192 24.46 -19.00 -14.85
C LEU A 192 25.89 -18.49 -14.70
N PHE A 193 26.07 -17.39 -13.97
CA PHE A 193 27.39 -16.78 -13.78
C PHE A 193 27.54 -16.18 -12.38
N SER A 194 28.76 -15.92 -11.94
CA SER A 194 28.97 -15.35 -10.61
C SER A 194 28.66 -13.86 -10.59
N TRP A 195 28.01 -13.40 -9.52
CA TRP A 195 27.90 -11.96 -9.24
C TRP A 195 29.24 -11.23 -9.37
N ASN A 196 30.36 -11.88 -9.02
CA ASN A 196 31.67 -11.25 -9.06
C ASN A 196 32.16 -10.86 -10.47
N GLU A 197 31.51 -11.37 -11.52
CA GLU A 197 31.83 -11.02 -12.90
C GLU A 197 31.20 -9.68 -13.32
N LEU A 198 30.32 -9.11 -12.49
CA LEU A 198 29.73 -7.79 -12.73
C LEU A 198 30.63 -6.63 -12.29
N PRO A 199 30.41 -5.43 -12.84
CA PRO A 199 31.07 -4.21 -12.39
C PRO A 199 30.79 -3.86 -10.92
N PRO A 200 31.67 -3.08 -10.25
CA PRO A 200 31.60 -2.82 -8.81
C PRO A 200 30.27 -2.21 -8.35
N GLN A 201 29.62 -1.39 -9.18
CA GLN A 201 28.35 -0.75 -8.86
C GLN A 201 27.20 -1.74 -8.59
N TYR A 202 27.24 -2.93 -9.20
CA TYR A 202 26.26 -3.98 -8.97
C TYR A 202 26.48 -4.75 -7.67
N ILE A 203 27.68 -4.66 -7.08
CA ILE A 203 28.12 -5.47 -5.95
C ILE A 203 28.10 -4.71 -4.64
N TYR A 204 28.38 -3.41 -4.71
CA TYR A 204 28.42 -2.52 -3.55
C TYR A 204 27.20 -2.61 -2.60
N PRO A 205 25.96 -2.78 -3.08
CA PRO A 205 24.79 -2.88 -2.20
C PRO A 205 24.70 -4.18 -1.40
N SER A 206 25.51 -5.21 -1.72
CA SER A 206 25.45 -6.53 -1.07
C SER A 206 25.55 -6.42 0.45
N GLN A 207 24.67 -7.11 1.16
CA GLN A 207 24.66 -7.16 2.64
C GLN A 207 25.72 -8.11 3.20
N SER A 208 26.22 -9.00 2.34
CA SER A 208 27.16 -10.06 2.70
C SER A 208 28.59 -9.57 2.60
N VAL A 209 29.24 -9.39 3.76
CA VAL A 209 30.66 -8.98 3.80
C VAL A 209 31.55 -10.02 3.13
N SER A 210 31.24 -11.31 3.26
CA SER A 210 32.00 -12.36 2.58
C SER A 210 31.90 -12.24 1.06
N MET A 211 30.74 -11.87 0.52
CA MET A 211 30.59 -11.60 -0.91
C MET A 211 31.46 -10.41 -1.34
N LEU A 212 31.46 -9.33 -0.57
CA LEU A 212 32.28 -8.14 -0.87
C LEU A 212 33.78 -8.45 -0.85
N LEU A 213 34.24 -9.30 0.08
CA LEU A 213 35.64 -9.75 0.11
C LEU A 213 35.98 -10.66 -1.07
N LYS A 214 35.10 -11.63 -1.40
CA LYS A 214 35.26 -12.47 -2.60
C LYS A 214 35.36 -11.64 -3.88
N TYR A 215 34.59 -10.54 -3.96
CA TYR A 215 34.67 -9.62 -5.08
C TYR A 215 36.05 -8.96 -5.19
N VAL A 216 36.60 -8.48 -4.06
CA VAL A 216 37.94 -7.89 -4.01
C VAL A 216 38.99 -8.88 -4.50
N ASP A 217 38.93 -10.13 -4.02
CA ASP A 217 39.86 -11.17 -4.43
C ASP A 217 39.71 -11.52 -5.92
N TYR A 218 38.47 -11.62 -6.41
CA TYR A 218 38.18 -11.87 -7.81
C TYR A 218 38.79 -10.79 -8.72
N VAL A 219 38.60 -9.50 -8.39
CA VAL A 219 39.13 -8.40 -9.20
C VAL A 219 40.66 -8.38 -9.18
N LYS A 220 41.30 -8.57 -8.02
CA LYS A 220 42.76 -8.63 -7.92
C LYS A 220 43.35 -9.80 -8.73
N ASN A 221 42.71 -10.96 -8.67
CA ASN A 221 43.11 -12.12 -9.45
C ASN A 221 42.95 -11.87 -10.95
N LYS A 222 41.86 -11.20 -11.37
CA LYS A 222 41.61 -10.84 -12.77
C LYS A 222 42.66 -9.87 -13.32
N GLU A 223 43.16 -8.94 -12.50
CA GLU A 223 44.25 -8.03 -12.85
C GLU A 223 45.65 -8.63 -12.65
N ALA A 224 45.75 -9.90 -12.23
CA ALA A 224 47.00 -10.59 -11.90
C ALA A 224 47.88 -9.84 -10.89
N LEU A 225 47.26 -9.18 -9.90
CA LEU A 225 47.94 -8.34 -8.92
C LEU A 225 48.36 -9.12 -7.66
N PRO A 226 49.54 -8.83 -7.07
CA PRO A 226 49.91 -9.31 -5.74
C PRO A 226 48.96 -8.80 -4.65
N GLU A 227 48.82 -9.55 -3.55
CA GLU A 227 47.88 -9.28 -2.45
C GLU A 227 47.91 -7.83 -1.93
N LYS A 228 49.10 -7.24 -1.83
CA LYS A 228 49.32 -5.88 -1.29
C LYS A 228 49.19 -4.75 -2.31
N GLN A 229 49.11 -5.06 -3.60
CA GLN A 229 48.97 -4.04 -4.64
C GLN A 229 47.49 -3.64 -4.77
N ALA A 230 47.26 -2.34 -4.93
CA ALA A 230 45.91 -1.81 -5.11
C ALA A 230 45.41 -2.08 -6.54
N SER A 231 44.12 -2.38 -6.66
CA SER A 231 43.43 -2.63 -7.92
C SER A 231 42.92 -1.31 -8.49
N LEU A 232 43.21 -1.05 -9.77
CA LEU A 232 42.72 0.14 -10.45
C LEU A 232 41.20 0.12 -10.59
N ILE A 233 40.60 -1.05 -10.84
CA ILE A 233 39.14 -1.21 -10.88
C ILE A 233 38.51 -0.83 -9.53
N LEU A 234 39.07 -1.31 -8.42
CA LEU A 234 38.56 -1.02 -7.07
C LEU A 234 38.82 0.43 -6.64
N GLU A 235 39.95 1.02 -7.04
CA GLU A 235 40.27 2.43 -6.78
C GLU A 235 39.36 3.38 -7.56
N ASN A 236 39.22 3.16 -8.86
CA ASN A 236 38.40 4.02 -9.73
C ASN A 236 36.91 3.97 -9.36
N SER A 237 36.42 2.82 -8.90
CA SER A 237 35.06 2.68 -8.36
C SER A 237 34.89 3.19 -6.94
N ARG A 238 35.97 3.63 -6.29
CA ARG A 238 36.02 4.06 -4.87
C ARG A 238 35.50 2.98 -3.91
N PHE A 239 35.61 1.71 -4.28
CA PHE A 239 35.04 0.57 -3.54
C PHE A 239 35.48 0.55 -2.07
N ALA A 240 36.77 0.80 -1.84
CA ALA A 240 37.36 0.85 -0.50
C ALA A 240 36.94 2.09 0.33
N THR A 241 36.50 3.18 -0.31
CA THR A 241 35.98 4.37 0.41
C THR A 241 34.59 4.08 0.97
N PHE A 242 33.80 3.33 0.22
CA PHE A 242 32.39 3.11 0.50
C PHE A 242 32.11 1.93 1.44
N LEU A 243 33.01 0.94 1.50
CA LEU A 243 32.82 -0.27 2.30
C LEU A 243 32.91 -0.03 3.82
N PRO A 244 33.97 0.61 4.38
CA PRO A 244 34.17 0.69 5.83
C PRO A 244 33.07 1.47 6.56
N ALA A 245 32.58 2.57 5.96
CA ALA A 245 31.53 3.40 6.54
C ALA A 245 30.17 2.66 6.67
N ASN A 246 30.02 1.56 5.94
CA ASN A 246 28.79 0.79 5.89
C ASN A 246 28.84 -0.57 6.58
N LEU A 247 29.99 -0.98 7.12
CA LEU A 247 30.05 -2.19 7.94
C LEU A 247 29.41 -1.95 9.32
N TYR A 248 28.61 -2.91 9.78
CA TYR A 248 27.98 -2.86 11.10
C TYR A 248 27.84 -4.27 11.71
N PRO A 249 27.87 -4.40 13.04
CA PRO A 249 27.57 -5.67 13.71
C PRO A 249 26.06 -5.95 13.66
N ASP A 250 25.67 -7.10 13.13
CA ASP A 250 24.28 -7.57 13.15
C ASP A 250 23.90 -8.03 14.57
N PHE A 251 23.22 -7.17 15.32
CA PHE A 251 22.82 -7.48 16.69
C PHE A 251 21.80 -8.63 16.80
N LYS A 252 21.17 -9.06 15.70
CA LYS A 252 20.27 -10.23 15.69
C LYS A 252 21.03 -11.55 15.52
N VAL A 253 22.30 -11.51 15.07
CA VAL A 253 23.12 -12.70 14.84
C VAL A 253 24.52 -12.45 15.39
N GLU A 254 24.81 -13.09 16.53
CA GLU A 254 26.08 -12.92 17.26
C GLU A 254 27.30 -13.09 16.34
N ASN A 255 28.27 -12.18 16.46
CA ASN A 255 29.52 -12.15 15.69
C ASN A 255 29.38 -12.01 14.17
N LYS A 256 28.23 -11.60 13.65
CA LYS A 256 28.04 -11.34 12.21
C LYS A 256 28.22 -9.86 11.89
N ILE A 257 29.05 -9.54 10.90
CA ILE A 257 29.14 -8.19 10.33
C ILE A 257 28.34 -8.17 9.03
N ARG A 258 27.58 -7.10 8.82
CA ARG A 258 26.82 -6.84 7.59
C ARG A 258 27.17 -5.49 7.00
N ASN A 259 26.81 -5.32 5.74
CA ASN A 259 26.86 -4.05 5.06
C ASN A 259 25.48 -3.35 5.09
N LYS A 260 25.41 -2.10 5.56
CA LYS A 260 24.17 -1.29 5.62
C LYS A 260 23.89 -0.50 4.34
N SER A 261 24.66 -0.70 3.26
CA SER A 261 24.47 0.01 1.99
C SER A 261 23.01 -0.05 1.52
N VAL A 262 22.35 -1.22 1.55
CA VAL A 262 20.95 -1.31 1.13
C VAL A 262 19.99 -0.52 2.03
N LYS A 263 20.28 -0.35 3.32
CA LYS A 263 19.44 0.47 4.21
C LYS A 263 19.60 1.95 3.89
N THR A 264 20.83 2.37 3.61
CA THR A 264 21.12 3.74 3.15
C THR A 264 20.44 4.01 1.82
N LEU A 265 20.47 3.04 0.91
CA LEU A 265 19.77 3.09 -0.37
C LEU A 265 18.25 3.13 -0.18
N ALA A 266 17.67 2.30 0.70
CA ALA A 266 16.25 2.31 1.02
C ALA A 266 15.83 3.68 1.57
N ALA A 267 16.61 4.27 2.48
CA ALA A 267 16.36 5.60 3.02
C ALA A 267 16.47 6.69 1.96
N GLN A 268 17.48 6.61 1.07
CA GLN A 268 17.64 7.55 -0.03
C GLN A 268 16.44 7.49 -0.99
N MET A 269 16.11 6.30 -1.48
CA MET A 269 14.99 6.10 -2.41
C MET A 269 13.66 6.50 -1.79
N SER A 270 13.45 6.18 -0.51
CA SER A 270 12.27 6.62 0.24
C SER A 270 12.22 8.14 0.37
N GLY A 271 13.35 8.78 0.68
CA GLY A 271 13.47 10.24 0.75
C GLY A 271 13.18 10.94 -0.58
N GLU A 272 13.65 10.38 -1.70
CA GLU A 272 13.34 10.89 -3.05
C GLU A 272 11.82 10.84 -3.34
N VAL A 273 11.15 9.76 -2.94
CA VAL A 273 9.69 9.62 -3.12
C VAL A 273 8.91 10.56 -2.20
N VAL A 274 9.24 10.61 -0.91
CA VAL A 274 8.58 11.52 0.04
C VAL A 274 8.74 12.97 -0.42
N PHE A 275 9.94 13.35 -0.85
CA PHE A 275 10.20 14.68 -1.38
C PHE A 275 9.30 14.99 -2.60
N ALA A 276 9.14 14.04 -3.52
CA ALA A 276 8.25 14.21 -4.68
C ALA A 276 6.77 14.36 -4.24
N LEU A 277 6.27 13.47 -3.38
CA LEU A 277 4.90 13.52 -2.86
C LEU A 277 4.56 14.87 -2.24
N GLU A 278 5.50 15.46 -1.51
CA GLU A 278 5.31 16.74 -0.81
C GLU A 278 5.48 17.97 -1.72
N ASN A 279 6.40 17.93 -2.69
CA ASN A 279 6.86 19.12 -3.40
C ASN A 279 6.44 19.22 -4.87
N THR A 280 5.95 18.15 -5.50
CA THR A 280 5.55 18.18 -6.91
C THR A 280 4.04 18.05 -7.07
N SER A 281 3.45 18.80 -8.00
CA SER A 281 2.03 18.64 -8.35
C SER A 281 1.73 17.30 -9.04
N ASP A 282 2.77 16.69 -9.60
CA ASP A 282 2.67 15.48 -10.42
C ASP A 282 2.31 14.22 -9.63
N PHE A 283 2.36 14.31 -8.29
CA PHE A 283 1.91 13.26 -7.38
C PHE A 283 0.83 13.82 -6.44
N ASP A 284 -0.29 14.25 -7.02
CA ASP A 284 -1.51 14.52 -6.26
C ASP A 284 -2.30 13.23 -5.98
N GLU A 285 -3.34 13.30 -5.14
CA GLU A 285 -4.14 12.13 -4.78
C GLU A 285 -4.86 11.48 -5.97
N ASN A 286 -5.22 12.22 -7.02
CA ASN A 286 -5.82 11.60 -8.21
C ASN A 286 -4.75 10.78 -8.94
N THR A 287 -3.57 11.36 -9.18
CA THR A 287 -2.48 10.69 -9.86
C THR A 287 -1.99 9.47 -9.09
N LEU A 288 -1.94 9.53 -7.76
CA LEU A 288 -1.60 8.38 -6.93
C LEU A 288 -2.67 7.27 -7.04
N ILE A 289 -3.96 7.61 -7.10
CA ILE A 289 -5.01 6.62 -7.34
C ILE A 289 -4.80 5.93 -8.69
N ASP A 290 -4.47 6.69 -9.74
CA ASP A 290 -4.21 6.15 -11.07
C ASP A 290 -2.99 5.21 -11.05
N ILE A 291 -1.84 5.67 -10.53
CA ILE A 291 -0.60 4.89 -10.42
C ILE A 291 -0.81 3.58 -9.65
N CYS A 292 -1.52 3.63 -8.52
CA CYS A 292 -1.63 2.51 -7.61
C CYS A 292 -2.71 1.50 -8.00
N TYR A 293 -3.81 1.94 -8.61
CA TYR A 293 -5.02 1.11 -8.72
C TYR A 293 -5.58 0.94 -10.14
N GLN A 294 -5.32 1.84 -11.09
CA GLN A 294 -6.03 1.87 -12.38
C GLN A 294 -5.94 0.54 -13.14
N ASP A 295 -4.72 0.02 -13.30
CA ASP A 295 -4.48 -1.16 -14.15
C ASP A 295 -4.80 -2.48 -13.44
N LYS A 296 -4.44 -2.58 -12.15
CA LYS A 296 -4.53 -3.85 -11.40
C LYS A 296 -5.84 -4.01 -10.63
N TYR A 297 -6.43 -2.91 -10.17
CA TYR A 297 -7.61 -2.89 -9.31
C TYR A 297 -8.66 -1.89 -9.82
N PRO A 298 -9.18 -2.07 -11.04
CA PRO A 298 -10.01 -1.07 -11.71
C PRO A 298 -11.32 -0.73 -10.97
N VAL A 299 -11.89 -1.67 -10.20
CA VAL A 299 -13.10 -1.38 -9.41
C VAL A 299 -12.74 -0.59 -8.15
N VAL A 300 -11.66 -0.95 -7.45
CA VAL A 300 -11.12 -0.15 -6.33
C VAL A 300 -10.74 1.26 -6.79
N HIS A 301 -10.10 1.40 -7.96
CA HIS A 301 -9.76 2.69 -8.59
C HIS A 301 -10.99 3.60 -8.75
N SER A 302 -12.05 3.07 -9.38
CA SER A 302 -13.30 3.81 -9.57
C SER A 302 -13.92 4.25 -8.23
N LEU A 303 -13.82 3.38 -7.22
CA LEU A 303 -14.34 3.65 -5.89
C LEU A 303 -13.55 4.74 -5.15
N LEU A 304 -12.21 4.67 -5.19
CA LEU A 304 -11.34 5.68 -4.57
C LEU A 304 -11.49 7.06 -5.25
N THR A 305 -11.67 7.09 -6.57
CA THR A 305 -11.95 8.33 -7.32
C THR A 305 -13.26 8.98 -6.85
N LYS A 306 -14.31 8.18 -6.61
CA LYS A 306 -15.58 8.66 -6.02
C LYS A 306 -15.40 9.14 -4.59
N ALA A 307 -14.66 8.39 -3.77
CA ALA A 307 -14.36 8.74 -2.39
C ALA A 307 -13.58 10.08 -2.28
N LEU A 308 -12.63 10.31 -3.18
CA LEU A 308 -11.90 11.58 -3.28
C LEU A 308 -12.82 12.74 -3.66
N THR A 309 -13.72 12.53 -4.63
CA THR A 309 -14.74 13.53 -5.01
C THR A 309 -15.64 13.89 -3.84
N ILE A 310 -16.09 12.90 -3.06
CA ILE A 310 -16.91 13.10 -1.86
C ILE A 310 -16.15 13.86 -0.78
N SER A 311 -14.86 13.55 -0.58
CA SER A 311 -14.03 14.24 0.41
C SER A 311 -13.83 15.72 0.08
N LYS A 312 -13.71 16.06 -1.22
CA LYS A 312 -13.65 17.46 -1.69
C LYS A 312 -14.99 18.19 -1.48
N LYS A 313 -16.12 17.49 -1.66
CA LYS A 313 -17.46 18.06 -1.47
C LYS A 313 -17.84 18.23 0.01
N PHE A 314 -17.42 17.31 0.86
CA PHE A 314 -17.68 17.30 2.30
C PHE A 314 -16.36 17.26 3.07
N PRO A 315 -15.59 18.38 3.05
CA PRO A 315 -14.30 18.42 3.70
C PRO A 315 -14.47 18.28 5.22
N LEU A 316 -13.66 17.41 5.81
CA LEU A 316 -13.62 17.22 7.25
C LEU A 316 -12.27 17.71 7.75
N TYR A 317 -12.26 18.60 8.73
CA TYR A 317 -11.03 19.08 9.37
C TYR A 317 -11.01 18.67 10.83
N LYS A 318 -9.85 18.20 11.30
CA LYS A 318 -9.61 17.89 12.71
C LYS A 318 -8.28 18.49 13.13
N ASN A 319 -8.29 19.33 14.17
CA ASN A 319 -7.11 20.07 14.61
C ASN A 319 -6.45 20.89 13.48
N GLY A 320 -7.25 21.46 12.59
CA GLY A 320 -6.76 22.22 11.42
C GLY A 320 -6.25 21.37 10.25
N LEU A 321 -6.23 20.04 10.37
CA LEU A 321 -5.77 19.13 9.32
C LEU A 321 -6.94 18.51 8.56
N PHE A 322 -6.88 18.55 7.23
CA PHE A 322 -7.83 17.85 6.37
C PHE A 322 -7.81 16.34 6.67
N GLN A 323 -8.99 15.73 6.73
CA GLN A 323 -9.17 14.31 6.95
C GLN A 323 -9.61 13.67 5.64
N ALA A 324 -8.77 12.79 5.10
CA ALA A 324 -9.06 12.06 3.88
C ALA A 324 -10.23 11.08 4.07
N HIS A 325 -10.78 10.58 2.95
CA HIS A 325 -11.80 9.54 3.01
C HIS A 325 -11.25 8.31 3.73
N PRO A 326 -11.96 7.72 4.71
CA PRO A 326 -11.46 6.54 5.43
C PRO A 326 -11.34 5.28 4.56
N LEU A 327 -11.72 5.37 3.29
CA LEU A 327 -11.61 4.25 2.35
C LEU A 327 -10.19 4.08 1.80
N PHE A 328 -9.37 5.13 1.77
CA PHE A 328 -7.96 5.03 1.38
C PHE A 328 -7.22 4.01 2.25
N GLU A 329 -7.39 4.08 3.56
CA GLU A 329 -6.85 3.12 4.54
C GLU A 329 -7.30 1.68 4.28
N LEU A 330 -8.58 1.49 3.96
CA LEU A 330 -9.11 0.16 3.67
C LEU A 330 -8.50 -0.40 2.39
N ALA A 331 -8.46 0.40 1.32
CA ALA A 331 -7.88 -0.01 0.05
C ALA A 331 -6.38 -0.31 0.18
N PHE A 332 -5.63 0.56 0.86
CA PHE A 332 -4.20 0.38 1.09
C PHE A 332 -3.87 -0.92 1.84
N SER A 333 -4.81 -1.43 2.64
CA SER A 333 -4.65 -2.68 3.39
C SER A 333 -5.26 -3.92 2.72
N PHE A 334 -6.23 -3.73 1.80
CA PHE A 334 -7.08 -4.81 1.30
C PHE A 334 -7.48 -4.66 -0.18
N ALA A 335 -6.75 -3.92 -1.02
CA ALA A 335 -7.12 -3.67 -2.42
C ALA A 335 -7.41 -4.96 -3.21
N SER A 336 -6.48 -5.92 -3.19
CA SER A 336 -6.65 -7.23 -3.85
C SER A 336 -7.89 -8.01 -3.35
N PRO A 337 -8.10 -8.20 -2.04
CA PRO A 337 -9.34 -8.76 -1.50
C PRO A 337 -10.60 -8.02 -1.91
N MET A 338 -10.56 -6.68 -1.89
CA MET A 338 -11.70 -5.84 -2.23
C MET A 338 -12.08 -6.05 -3.70
N GLU A 339 -11.10 -6.02 -4.61
CA GLU A 339 -11.31 -6.24 -6.04
C GLU A 339 -12.03 -7.57 -6.31
N ILE A 340 -11.61 -8.64 -5.63
CA ILE A 340 -12.25 -9.96 -5.75
C ILE A 340 -13.65 -9.96 -5.14
N CYS A 341 -13.84 -9.31 -3.99
CA CYS A 341 -15.16 -9.20 -3.38
C CYS A 341 -16.15 -8.40 -4.25
N PHE A 342 -15.66 -7.46 -5.07
CA PHE A 342 -16.46 -6.68 -6.00
C PHE A 342 -17.00 -7.47 -7.20
N GLU A 343 -16.54 -8.70 -7.44
CA GLU A 343 -17.22 -9.65 -8.35
C GLU A 343 -18.65 -9.94 -7.87
N ASN A 344 -18.93 -9.82 -6.57
CA ASN A 344 -20.29 -9.85 -6.05
C ASN A 344 -20.98 -8.49 -6.20
N MET A 345 -22.01 -8.43 -7.05
CA MET A 345 -22.75 -7.19 -7.31
C MET A 345 -23.35 -6.54 -6.05
N ASN A 346 -23.85 -7.31 -5.09
CA ASN A 346 -24.43 -6.73 -3.87
C ASN A 346 -23.36 -6.09 -2.98
N PHE A 347 -22.18 -6.72 -2.88
CA PHE A 347 -21.04 -6.15 -2.18
C PHE A 347 -20.56 -4.85 -2.85
N LYS A 348 -20.41 -4.89 -4.18
CA LYS A 348 -20.06 -3.72 -5.01
C LYS A 348 -21.06 -2.58 -4.87
N ASP A 349 -22.35 -2.87 -4.92
CA ASP A 349 -23.41 -1.87 -4.80
C ASP A 349 -23.37 -1.14 -3.47
N VAL A 350 -23.06 -1.82 -2.37
CA VAL A 350 -22.99 -1.20 -1.04
C VAL A 350 -21.83 -0.21 -0.98
N PHE A 351 -20.61 -0.61 -1.35
CA PHE A 351 -19.44 0.27 -1.26
C PHE A 351 -19.45 1.38 -2.31
N SER A 352 -20.03 1.15 -3.48
CA SER A 352 -20.15 2.17 -4.52
C SER A 352 -21.35 3.12 -4.34
N ASN A 353 -22.18 2.89 -3.32
CA ASN A 353 -23.33 3.74 -3.02
C ASN A 353 -22.88 5.10 -2.48
N LYS A 354 -23.39 6.18 -3.09
CA LYS A 354 -23.02 7.55 -2.74
C LYS A 354 -23.37 7.90 -1.29
N ALA A 355 -24.55 7.53 -0.81
CA ALA A 355 -24.96 7.81 0.57
C ALA A 355 -24.04 7.09 1.56
N VAL A 356 -23.68 5.84 1.29
CA VAL A 356 -22.74 5.09 2.13
C VAL A 356 -21.37 5.77 2.20
N LEU A 357 -20.84 6.23 1.07
CA LEU A 357 -19.57 6.97 1.04
C LEU A 357 -19.67 8.32 1.76
N GLU A 358 -20.77 9.06 1.60
CA GLU A 358 -21.01 10.30 2.35
C GLU A 358 -21.07 10.05 3.85
N LEU A 359 -21.71 8.96 4.30
CA LEU A 359 -21.75 8.55 5.70
C LEU A 359 -20.37 8.18 6.24
N MET A 360 -19.54 7.50 5.44
CA MET A 360 -18.14 7.22 5.78
C MET A 360 -17.36 8.52 5.96
N GLN A 361 -17.50 9.47 5.02
CA GLN A 361 -16.83 10.76 5.11
C GLN A 361 -17.27 11.55 6.35
N LYS A 362 -18.58 11.55 6.67
CA LYS A 362 -19.13 12.15 7.90
C LYS A 362 -18.73 11.39 9.18
N GLY A 363 -18.08 10.23 9.09
CA GLY A 363 -17.64 9.42 10.24
C GLY A 363 -18.74 8.66 10.96
N LEU A 364 -19.84 8.45 10.26
CA LEU A 364 -21.02 7.74 10.74
C LEU A 364 -21.06 6.28 10.29
N VAL A 365 -20.15 5.89 9.39
CA VAL A 365 -19.88 4.51 8.99
C VAL A 365 -18.38 4.29 9.00
N ASP A 366 -17.93 3.21 9.63
CA ASP A 366 -16.55 2.75 9.57
C ASP A 366 -16.42 1.75 8.41
N PRO A 367 -15.65 2.06 7.35
CA PRO A 367 -15.53 1.17 6.20
C PRO A 367 -14.92 -0.18 6.54
N ARG A 368 -14.02 -0.26 7.54
CA ARG A 368 -13.41 -1.52 7.96
C ARG A 368 -14.41 -2.41 8.70
N ASN A 369 -15.24 -1.82 9.56
CA ASN A 369 -16.28 -2.59 10.25
C ASN A 369 -17.34 -3.11 9.27
N LEU A 370 -17.76 -2.27 8.32
CA LEU A 370 -18.69 -2.68 7.26
C LEU A 370 -18.09 -3.79 6.39
N PHE A 371 -16.83 -3.64 5.97
CA PHE A 371 -16.10 -4.65 5.21
C PHE A 371 -16.05 -5.98 5.97
N ASN A 372 -15.57 -5.95 7.22
CA ASN A 372 -15.44 -7.14 8.07
C ASN A 372 -16.77 -7.84 8.34
N ALA A 373 -17.88 -7.10 8.46
CA ALA A 373 -19.20 -7.68 8.65
C ALA A 373 -19.71 -8.40 7.38
N MET A 374 -19.31 -7.92 6.21
CA MET A 374 -19.75 -8.45 4.91
C MET A 374 -18.86 -9.57 4.36
N VAL A 375 -17.72 -9.84 5.01
CA VAL A 375 -16.78 -10.90 4.60
C VAL A 375 -16.58 -11.93 5.71
N SER A 376 -16.07 -13.10 5.35
CA SER A 376 -15.62 -14.15 6.26
C SER A 376 -14.12 -14.35 6.11
N VAL A 377 -13.41 -14.61 7.23
CA VAL A 377 -11.93 -14.77 7.25
C VAL A 377 -11.53 -16.15 7.80
N PRO A 378 -11.74 -17.26 7.06
CA PRO A 378 -11.24 -18.57 7.45
C PRO A 378 -9.75 -18.77 7.12
N LYS A 379 -9.34 -18.47 5.88
CA LYS A 379 -7.96 -18.53 5.35
C LYS A 379 -7.74 -17.51 4.24
N GLU A 380 -8.79 -17.27 3.45
CA GLU A 380 -8.91 -16.16 2.51
C GLU A 380 -10.15 -15.34 2.81
N ILE A 381 -10.11 -14.05 2.50
CA ILE A 381 -11.27 -13.15 2.59
C ILE A 381 -12.27 -13.54 1.50
N THR A 382 -13.50 -13.89 1.91
CA THR A 382 -14.59 -14.28 1.00
C THR A 382 -15.88 -13.56 1.38
N VAL A 383 -16.74 -13.28 0.39
CA VAL A 383 -17.99 -12.54 0.59
C VAL A 383 -19.03 -13.39 1.34
N ASN A 384 -19.60 -12.84 2.41
CA ASN A 384 -20.77 -13.39 3.07
C ASN A 384 -22.05 -12.94 2.32
N LYS A 385 -22.50 -13.77 1.37
CA LYS A 385 -23.65 -13.45 0.49
C LYS A 385 -24.93 -13.12 1.27
N ALA A 386 -25.20 -13.84 2.36
CA ALA A 386 -26.42 -13.62 3.15
C ALA A 386 -26.42 -12.24 3.81
N VAL A 387 -25.29 -11.83 4.40
CA VAL A 387 -25.15 -10.49 4.99
C VAL A 387 -25.20 -9.43 3.89
N CYS A 388 -24.51 -9.62 2.76
CA CYS A 388 -24.55 -8.67 1.66
C CYS A 388 -25.97 -8.41 1.14
N ASN A 389 -26.83 -9.45 1.09
CA ASN A 389 -28.22 -9.30 0.69
C ASN A 389 -29.02 -8.44 1.68
N ILE A 390 -28.80 -8.62 2.98
CA ILE A 390 -29.45 -7.82 4.04
C ILE A 390 -29.02 -6.36 3.89
N VAL A 391 -27.71 -6.11 3.87
CA VAL A 391 -27.15 -4.76 3.75
C VAL A 391 -27.65 -4.07 2.48
N LYS A 392 -27.66 -4.79 1.34
CA LYS A 392 -28.18 -4.29 0.07
C LYS A 392 -29.66 -3.90 0.16
N SER A 393 -30.49 -4.72 0.80
CA SER A 393 -31.92 -4.42 0.98
C SER A 393 -32.19 -3.19 1.84
N ASN A 394 -31.24 -2.81 2.69
CA ASN A 394 -31.35 -1.66 3.57
C ASN A 394 -30.87 -0.35 2.91
N LEU A 395 -30.14 -0.41 1.78
CA LEU A 395 -29.58 0.77 1.12
C LEU A 395 -30.60 1.90 0.86
N PRO A 396 -31.84 1.64 0.38
CA PRO A 396 -32.81 2.72 0.19
C PRO A 396 -33.14 3.47 1.48
N GLY A 397 -33.22 2.76 2.61
CA GLY A 397 -33.41 3.36 3.92
C GLY A 397 -32.18 4.16 4.38
N ILE A 398 -30.99 3.64 4.13
CA ILE A 398 -29.73 4.32 4.42
C ILE A 398 -29.59 5.61 3.60
N GLU A 399 -30.03 5.63 2.34
CA GLU A 399 -30.05 6.83 1.50
C GLU A 399 -30.97 7.92 2.09
N ILE A 400 -32.16 7.54 2.55
CA ILE A 400 -33.09 8.46 3.23
C ILE A 400 -32.44 9.00 4.51
N ILE A 401 -31.86 8.13 5.33
CA ILE A 401 -31.16 8.53 6.56
C ILE A 401 -30.06 9.54 6.24
N ALA A 402 -29.18 9.24 5.28
CA ALA A 402 -28.07 10.10 4.90
C ALA A 402 -28.53 11.50 4.46
N SER A 403 -29.63 11.58 3.69
CA SER A 403 -30.22 12.84 3.24
C SER A 403 -30.83 13.69 4.37
N CYS A 404 -31.23 13.05 5.47
CA CYS A 404 -31.88 13.71 6.60
C CYS A 404 -30.93 13.99 7.77
N LEU A 405 -29.66 13.57 7.71
CA LEU A 405 -28.74 13.64 8.85
C LEU A 405 -28.53 15.03 9.42
N ASP A 406 -28.51 16.06 8.58
CA ASP A 406 -28.31 17.43 9.04
C ASP A 406 -29.51 17.93 9.86
N ALA A 407 -30.67 17.28 9.73
CA ALA A 407 -31.87 17.49 10.57
C ALA A 407 -31.93 16.56 11.81
N HIS A 408 -30.99 15.62 11.96
CA HIS A 408 -30.95 14.62 13.04
C HIS A 408 -29.57 14.56 13.72
N PRO A 409 -29.16 15.60 14.48
CA PRO A 409 -27.80 15.72 15.03
C PRO A 409 -27.45 14.66 16.11
N GLU A 410 -28.43 13.93 16.64
CA GLU A 410 -28.23 12.88 17.66
C GLU A 410 -27.82 11.51 17.07
N ALA A 411 -27.72 11.38 15.74
CA ALA A 411 -27.31 10.13 15.11
C ALA A 411 -25.83 9.79 15.43
N ASN A 412 -25.58 8.63 16.04
CA ASN A 412 -24.23 8.15 16.31
C ASN A 412 -23.85 6.94 15.42
N LEU A 413 -22.54 6.66 15.35
CA LEU A 413 -21.95 5.57 14.55
C LEU A 413 -22.55 4.18 14.87
N GLN A 414 -22.87 3.90 16.14
CA GLN A 414 -23.39 2.59 16.55
C GLN A 414 -24.80 2.37 16.00
N ASN A 415 -25.66 3.40 16.07
CA ASN A 415 -27.03 3.34 15.57
C ASN A 415 -27.05 3.09 14.06
N ILE A 416 -26.23 3.79 13.28
CA ILE A 416 -26.19 3.65 11.83
C ILE A 416 -25.66 2.28 11.41
N ASN A 417 -24.58 1.79 12.02
CA ASN A 417 -24.04 0.46 11.72
C ASN A 417 -25.06 -0.66 12.02
N ALA A 418 -25.83 -0.55 13.11
CA ALA A 418 -26.88 -1.51 13.40
C ALA A 418 -27.95 -1.56 12.31
N LEU A 419 -28.31 -0.41 11.73
CA LEU A 419 -29.32 -0.33 10.67
C LEU A 419 -28.88 -0.96 9.35
N PHE A 420 -27.59 -0.94 9.01
CA PHE A 420 -27.08 -1.68 7.86
C PHE A 420 -27.35 -3.20 7.98
N MET A 421 -27.30 -3.74 9.20
CA MET A 421 -27.47 -5.17 9.48
C MET A 421 -28.89 -5.55 9.92
N SER A 422 -29.76 -4.55 10.12
CA SER A 422 -31.13 -4.74 10.57
C SER A 422 -31.96 -5.51 9.53
N ARG A 423 -32.82 -6.41 9.99
CA ARG A 423 -33.84 -7.04 9.11
C ARG A 423 -35.06 -6.14 8.89
N HIS A 424 -35.12 -4.99 9.56
CA HIS A 424 -36.28 -4.11 9.63
C HIS A 424 -36.07 -2.78 8.90
N CYS A 425 -34.83 -2.28 8.81
CA CYS A 425 -34.53 -0.98 8.21
C CYS A 425 -35.13 -0.80 6.80
N GLY A 426 -34.84 -1.70 5.86
CA GLY A 426 -35.41 -1.61 4.51
C GLY A 426 -36.94 -1.68 4.50
N ILE A 427 -37.54 -2.52 5.35
CA ILE A 427 -39.00 -2.67 5.44
C ILE A 427 -39.66 -1.41 6.02
N PHE A 428 -39.03 -0.80 7.04
CA PHE A 428 -39.50 0.44 7.66
C PHE A 428 -39.60 1.56 6.63
N PHE A 429 -38.53 1.79 5.85
CA PHE A 429 -38.49 2.86 4.85
C PHE A 429 -39.30 2.57 3.58
N ASN A 430 -39.62 1.30 3.31
CA ASN A 430 -40.59 0.93 2.27
C ASN A 430 -42.04 1.30 2.64
N ASN A 431 -42.33 1.63 3.90
CA ASN A 431 -43.63 2.19 4.29
C ASN A 431 -43.61 3.73 4.15
N PRO A 432 -44.40 4.32 3.21
CA PRO A 432 -44.33 5.75 2.94
C PRO A 432 -44.71 6.63 4.13
N ILE A 433 -45.62 6.16 5.00
CA ILE A 433 -46.06 6.92 6.18
C ILE A 433 -44.94 6.95 7.22
N LEU A 434 -44.32 5.81 7.52
CA LEU A 434 -43.19 5.75 8.46
C LEU A 434 -42.00 6.55 7.96
N SER A 435 -41.67 6.43 6.68
CA SER A 435 -40.62 7.20 6.03
C SER A 435 -40.88 8.71 6.15
N LYS A 436 -42.11 9.17 5.89
CA LYS A 436 -42.49 10.58 6.06
C LYS A 436 -42.34 11.07 7.50
N LEU A 437 -42.80 10.28 8.48
CA LEU A 437 -42.65 10.64 9.90
C LEU A 437 -41.18 10.76 10.31
N PHE A 438 -40.31 9.89 9.79
CA PHE A 438 -38.86 9.97 10.01
C PHE A 438 -38.24 11.22 9.37
N VAL A 439 -38.54 11.47 8.09
CA VAL A 439 -38.04 12.65 7.35
C VAL A 439 -38.45 13.95 8.03
N ASN A 440 -39.66 14.01 8.60
CA ASN A 440 -40.18 15.17 9.33
C ASN A 440 -39.59 15.33 10.75
N GLY A 441 -38.65 14.48 11.18
CA GLY A 441 -38.06 14.54 12.52
C GLY A 441 -38.92 13.97 13.65
N LEU A 442 -40.08 13.41 13.33
CA LEU A 442 -41.04 12.90 14.31
C LEU A 442 -40.68 11.49 14.81
N LEU A 443 -39.93 10.74 14.01
CA LEU A 443 -39.29 9.49 14.43
C LEU A 443 -37.76 9.65 14.37
N ARG A 444 -37.09 9.13 15.40
CA ARG A 444 -35.63 9.13 15.53
C ARG A 444 -35.04 7.83 14.98
N ILE A 445 -33.72 7.85 14.72
CA ILE A 445 -32.98 6.70 14.19
C ILE A 445 -33.11 5.44 15.05
N GLU A 446 -33.20 5.60 16.37
CA GLU A 446 -33.37 4.52 17.35
C GLU A 446 -34.74 3.82 17.28
N HIS A 447 -35.74 4.43 16.63
CA HIS A 447 -37.07 3.84 16.46
C HIS A 447 -37.13 2.89 15.26
N VAL A 448 -36.24 3.03 14.28
CA VAL A 448 -36.30 2.30 13.01
C VAL A 448 -36.25 0.79 13.23
N ASP A 449 -35.36 0.31 14.11
CA ASP A 449 -35.23 -1.13 14.39
C ASP A 449 -36.26 -1.65 15.40
N LYS A 450 -36.87 -0.76 16.20
CA LYS A 450 -37.93 -1.10 17.17
C LYS A 450 -39.29 -1.28 16.50
N ILE A 451 -39.56 -0.51 15.45
CA ILE A 451 -40.86 -0.54 14.76
C ILE A 451 -40.87 -1.69 13.75
N LEU A 452 -41.51 -2.78 14.17
CA LEU A 452 -41.72 -3.96 13.33
C LEU A 452 -42.89 -3.70 12.36
N ALA A 453 -42.59 -3.18 11.16
CA ALA A 453 -43.59 -2.72 10.20
C ALA A 453 -44.66 -3.77 9.84
N TYR A 454 -44.34 -5.06 9.87
CA TYR A 454 -45.30 -6.14 9.61
C TYR A 454 -46.35 -6.31 10.74
N GLN A 455 -46.08 -5.78 11.93
CA GLN A 455 -47.03 -5.78 13.03
C GLN A 455 -48.01 -4.61 12.94
N ILE A 456 -47.75 -3.59 12.12
CA ILE A 456 -48.64 -2.44 11.96
C ILE A 456 -49.90 -2.85 11.21
N ASP A 457 -51.07 -2.52 11.78
CA ASP A 457 -52.33 -2.64 11.06
C ASP A 457 -52.38 -1.55 9.98
N GLN A 458 -52.10 -1.93 8.73
CA GLN A 458 -51.97 -0.99 7.63
C GLN A 458 -53.24 -0.17 7.38
N LYS A 459 -54.43 -0.78 7.56
CA LYS A 459 -55.70 -0.08 7.32
C LYS A 459 -55.96 0.95 8.41
N LYS A 460 -55.77 0.56 9.68
CA LYS A 460 -55.93 1.46 10.82
C LYS A 460 -54.89 2.59 10.78
N PHE A 461 -53.64 2.25 10.49
CA PHE A 461 -52.53 3.22 10.49
C PHE A 461 -52.66 4.25 9.35
N ALA A 462 -53.13 3.83 8.18
CA ALA A 462 -53.41 4.73 7.06
C ALA A 462 -54.66 5.61 7.29
N ALA A 463 -55.61 5.17 8.12
CA ALA A 463 -56.85 5.90 8.41
C ALA A 463 -56.68 7.06 9.41
N PHE A 464 -55.57 7.10 10.17
CA PHE A 464 -55.27 8.23 11.04
C PHE A 464 -55.09 9.51 10.24
N THR A 465 -55.67 10.60 10.73
CA THR A 465 -55.75 11.89 10.02
C THR A 465 -54.60 12.82 10.39
N SER A 466 -54.07 12.71 11.62
CA SER A 466 -52.95 13.52 12.10
C SER A 466 -51.67 12.71 12.34
N ASP A 467 -50.51 13.37 12.29
CA ASP A 467 -49.25 12.74 12.66
C ASP A 467 -49.19 12.41 14.16
N ALA A 468 -49.89 13.18 15.02
CA ALA A 468 -50.02 12.90 16.45
C ALA A 468 -50.71 11.55 16.73
N GLU A 469 -51.85 11.27 16.08
CA GLU A 469 -52.55 9.98 16.18
C GLU A 469 -51.66 8.81 15.74
N ARG A 470 -50.84 9.02 14.71
CA ARG A 470 -49.89 8.01 14.22
C ARG A 470 -48.78 7.76 15.23
N LEU A 471 -48.23 8.81 15.83
CA LEU A 471 -47.18 8.70 16.85
C LEU A 471 -47.69 8.01 18.12
N GLU A 472 -48.89 8.38 18.59
CA GLU A 472 -49.53 7.73 19.76
C GLU A 472 -49.76 6.23 19.51
N TYR A 473 -50.22 5.86 18.31
CA TYR A 473 -50.36 4.46 17.91
C TYR A 473 -49.03 3.71 17.96
N LEU A 474 -47.97 4.30 17.39
CA LEU A 474 -46.64 3.69 17.35
C LEU A 474 -46.04 3.56 18.75
N ASP A 475 -46.16 4.60 19.58
CA ASP A 475 -45.66 4.59 20.95
C ASP A 475 -46.35 3.53 21.81
N THR A 476 -47.68 3.47 21.75
CA THR A 476 -48.47 2.45 22.47
C THR A 476 -48.08 1.04 22.06
N LYS A 477 -47.82 0.84 20.76
CA LYS A 477 -47.58 -0.50 20.21
C LYS A 477 -46.15 -1.00 20.39
N PHE A 478 -45.17 -0.10 20.31
CA PHE A 478 -43.75 -0.45 20.30
C PHE A 478 -42.98 0.10 21.51
N SER A 479 -43.66 0.80 22.44
CA SER A 479 -43.08 1.38 23.66
C SER A 479 -41.86 2.26 23.35
N LEU A 480 -42.07 3.26 22.49
CA LEU A 480 -40.98 4.07 21.94
C LEU A 480 -40.49 5.14 22.93
N GLY A 481 -41.31 5.53 23.90
CA GLY A 481 -41.00 6.57 24.87
C GLY A 481 -41.08 7.97 24.26
N LEU A 482 -42.01 8.18 23.31
CA LEU A 482 -42.20 9.48 22.67
C LEU A 482 -42.76 10.51 23.67
N ASN A 483 -42.10 11.65 23.82
CA ASN A 483 -42.67 12.80 24.52
C ASN A 483 -43.75 13.46 23.63
N LEU A 484 -44.99 12.98 23.74
CA LEU A 484 -46.12 13.42 22.91
C LEU A 484 -46.63 14.86 23.21
N ASN A 485 -45.97 15.61 24.10
CA ASN A 485 -46.34 16.98 24.48
C ASN A 485 -45.70 18.08 23.59
N VAL A 486 -45.36 17.79 22.34
CA VAL A 486 -44.93 18.83 21.40
C VAL A 486 -46.18 19.44 20.76
N GLU A 487 -46.53 20.65 21.16
CA GLU A 487 -47.59 21.44 20.53
C GLU A 487 -47.29 21.58 19.03
N LEU A 488 -48.11 20.91 18.22
CA LEU A 488 -48.20 21.12 16.78
C LEU A 488 -48.89 22.47 16.52
N GLY A 489 -48.12 23.57 16.58
CA GLY A 489 -48.63 24.87 16.18
C GLY A 489 -47.70 26.04 16.55
N GLY A 490 -46.99 26.57 15.56
CA GLY A 490 -46.30 27.84 15.70
C GLY A 490 -45.07 27.96 14.82
N SER A 491 -45.21 28.63 13.68
CA SER A 491 -44.09 29.32 13.06
C SER A 491 -43.63 30.44 14.01
N GLU A 492 -42.78 30.13 14.98
CA GLU A 492 -42.02 31.16 15.67
C GLU A 492 -40.53 30.90 15.52
N SER A 493 -39.91 31.86 14.84
CA SER A 493 -38.49 32.05 14.73
C SER A 493 -37.78 31.88 16.09
N VAL A 494 -37.14 30.74 16.29
CA VAL A 494 -36.06 30.58 17.29
C VAL A 494 -34.70 30.86 16.66
N PHE A 495 -34.68 31.63 15.55
CA PHE A 495 -33.49 32.30 15.07
C PHE A 495 -33.40 33.69 15.72
N SER A 496 -32.90 33.72 16.96
CA SER A 496 -32.03 34.82 17.37
C SER A 496 -30.63 34.24 17.56
N VAL A 497 -29.92 34.21 16.44
CA VAL A 497 -28.48 34.02 16.41
C VAL A 497 -27.87 35.22 17.16
N PRO A 498 -26.98 35.05 18.15
CA PRO A 498 -26.05 36.11 18.49
C PRO A 498 -25.24 36.36 17.23
N THR A 499 -25.44 37.52 16.59
CA THR A 499 -24.56 38.00 15.51
C THR A 499 -23.14 38.05 16.08
N ILE A 500 -22.37 37.00 15.81
CA ILE A 500 -20.93 37.08 15.84
C ILE A 500 -20.58 37.61 14.45
N ASP A 501 -20.15 38.86 14.38
CA ASP A 501 -19.39 39.36 13.24
C ASP A 501 -18.18 38.45 13.08
N ILE A 502 -18.28 37.49 12.15
CA ILE A 502 -17.13 36.81 11.61
C ILE A 502 -16.81 37.57 10.33
N ASP A 503 -15.78 38.42 10.44
CA ASP A 503 -15.15 39.08 9.31
C ASP A 503 -14.90 38.07 8.19
N ASN A 504 -15.66 38.21 7.11
CA ASN A 504 -15.39 37.57 5.83
C ASN A 504 -14.19 38.28 5.20
N THR A 505 -12.99 37.94 5.64
CA THR A 505 -11.78 37.98 4.81
C THR A 505 -10.72 37.10 5.46
N GLU A 506 -10.87 35.78 5.38
CA GLU A 506 -9.69 34.93 5.25
C GLU A 506 -9.63 34.47 3.81
N GLU A 507 -8.53 34.88 3.17
CA GLU A 507 -8.13 34.47 1.84
C GLU A 507 -8.37 32.98 1.65
N VAL A 508 -8.71 32.59 0.42
CA VAL A 508 -8.59 31.20 -0.05
C VAL A 508 -7.15 30.79 0.22
N ILE A 509 -6.88 30.20 1.39
CA ILE A 509 -5.58 29.63 1.69
C ILE A 509 -5.47 28.47 0.70
N PRO A 510 -4.58 28.55 -0.31
CA PRO A 510 -4.39 27.42 -1.20
C PRO A 510 -4.09 26.22 -0.32
N VAL A 511 -4.75 25.08 -0.60
CA VAL A 511 -4.52 23.80 0.06
C VAL A 511 -3.01 23.54 0.02
N ARG A 512 -2.31 23.94 1.08
CA ARG A 512 -0.88 23.70 1.20
C ARG A 512 -0.78 22.23 1.52
N LYS A 513 -0.13 21.48 0.61
CA LYS A 513 0.39 20.15 0.92
C LYS A 513 1.08 20.22 2.29
N PRO A 514 0.91 19.19 3.15
CA PRO A 514 1.54 19.18 4.46
C PRO A 514 3.01 19.60 4.34
N THR A 515 3.43 20.55 5.17
CA THR A 515 4.84 20.92 5.25
C THR A 515 5.64 19.71 5.70
N VAL A 516 6.43 19.18 4.78
CA VAL A 516 7.67 18.44 5.00
C VAL A 516 7.69 17.63 6.29
N ASN A 517 7.18 16.41 6.25
CA ASN A 517 7.30 15.44 7.33
C ASN A 517 8.69 14.77 7.34
N ILE A 518 9.72 15.54 6.97
CA ILE A 518 11.13 15.30 7.36
C ILE A 518 11.18 15.02 8.85
N GLY A 519 10.27 15.54 9.68
CA GLY A 519 10.15 15.14 11.10
C GLY A 519 10.09 13.63 11.31
N LEU A 520 9.18 12.90 10.65
CA LEU A 520 9.06 11.44 10.79
C LEU A 520 10.21 10.67 10.14
N LEU A 521 10.67 11.10 8.96
CA LEU A 521 11.81 10.47 8.27
C LEU A 521 13.12 10.73 9.02
N VAL A 522 13.35 11.95 9.51
CA VAL A 522 14.48 12.31 10.37
C VAL A 522 14.33 11.74 11.75
N GLU A 523 13.15 11.57 12.34
CA GLU A 523 12.99 10.88 13.62
C GLU A 523 13.30 9.38 13.48
N SER A 524 12.89 8.73 12.38
CA SER A 524 13.23 7.34 12.09
C SER A 524 14.73 7.16 11.75
N MET A 525 15.34 8.16 11.09
CA MET A 525 16.78 8.21 10.81
C MET A 525 17.63 8.67 12.02
N SER A 526 17.13 9.54 12.90
CA SER A 526 17.89 10.16 14.01
C SER A 526 17.88 9.31 15.27
N LYS A 527 16.77 8.60 15.55
CA LYS A 527 16.75 7.55 16.59
C LYS A 527 17.72 6.41 16.32
N SER A 528 18.32 6.31 15.13
CA SER A 528 19.30 5.27 14.77
C SER A 528 20.73 5.78 14.55
N ILE A 529 20.94 7.10 14.35
CA ILE A 529 22.29 7.69 14.28
C ILE A 529 22.81 8.08 15.69
N PHE A 530 21.91 8.45 16.62
CA PHE A 530 22.29 9.01 17.93
C PHE A 530 21.92 8.15 19.15
N THR A 531 21.29 6.98 19.00
CA THR A 531 21.12 6.02 20.11
C THR A 531 22.37 5.14 20.32
N ALA A 532 23.54 5.76 20.23
CA ALA A 532 24.63 5.36 21.11
C ALA A 532 24.36 6.06 22.45
N GLU A 533 23.38 5.56 23.21
CA GLU A 533 23.41 5.85 24.64
C GLU A 533 24.69 5.22 25.17
N ASN A 534 25.65 6.10 25.46
CA ASN A 534 26.73 5.87 26.39
C ASN A 534 26.15 5.25 27.67
N LYS A 535 26.09 3.92 27.72
CA LYS A 535 26.34 3.22 28.97
C LYS A 535 27.84 3.35 29.19
N THR A 536 28.23 4.49 29.76
CA THR A 536 29.47 4.62 30.48
C THR A 536 29.58 3.43 31.42
N SER A 537 30.62 2.66 31.19
CA SER A 537 31.19 1.69 32.08
C SER A 537 31.49 2.34 33.44
N GLU A 538 30.52 2.34 34.35
CA GLU A 538 30.74 2.48 35.78
C GLU A 538 29.98 1.35 36.45
N ASP A 539 30.70 0.24 36.64
CA ASP A 539 30.59 -0.76 37.70
C ASP A 539 31.13 -2.11 37.20
N ILE A 540 32.42 -2.11 36.82
CA ILE A 540 33.23 -3.33 36.86
C ILE A 540 34.08 -3.22 38.12
N VAL A 541 33.57 -3.76 39.22
CA VAL A 541 34.39 -4.09 40.38
C VAL A 541 35.33 -5.22 39.97
N PRO A 542 36.66 -5.06 40.04
CA PRO A 542 37.58 -6.14 39.70
C PRO A 542 37.54 -7.20 40.80
N THR A 543 37.05 -8.39 40.47
CA THR A 543 37.21 -9.58 41.31
C THR A 543 38.70 -9.97 41.35
N PRO A 544 39.32 -10.19 42.52
CA PRO A 544 40.72 -10.60 42.60
C PRO A 544 40.92 -11.97 41.97
N GLN A 545 42.01 -12.10 41.21
CA GLN A 545 42.50 -13.36 40.66
C GLN A 545 42.67 -14.40 41.79
N GLN A 546 41.95 -15.52 41.68
CA GLN A 546 42.28 -16.73 42.43
C GLN A 546 43.41 -17.45 41.70
N GLU A 547 44.54 -17.57 42.41
CA GLU A 547 45.68 -18.40 42.04
C GLU A 547 45.24 -19.86 41.88
N ILE A 548 45.67 -20.46 40.76
CA ILE A 548 45.59 -21.90 40.52
C ILE A 548 46.68 -22.57 41.38
N PRO A 549 46.36 -23.52 42.27
CA PRO A 549 47.40 -24.32 42.89
C PRO A 549 47.89 -25.37 41.90
N ILE A 550 49.20 -25.37 41.70
CA ILE A 550 49.94 -26.46 41.07
C ILE A 550 49.86 -27.68 42.00
N ASN A 551 49.26 -28.77 41.51
CA ASN A 551 49.66 -30.15 41.77
C ASN A 551 49.11 -31.07 40.68
#